data_AF-A0A8S3VDR8-F1
#
_entry.id   AF-A0A8S3VDR8-F1
#
_cell.length_a   1.000
_cell.length_b   1.000
_cell.length_c   1.000
_cell.angle_alpha   90.00
_cell.angle_beta   90.00
_cell.angle_gamma   90.00
#
_symmetry.space_group_name_H-M   'P 1'
#
loop_
_entity.id
_entity.type
_entity.pdbx_description
1 polymer ?
#
loop_
_entity_poly.entity_id
_entity_poly.type
_entity_poly.pdbx_seq_one_letter_code
_entity_poly.pdbx_strand_id
1 'polypeptide(L)'
;MHKRLQPLLGKVFQTKDNKENVYSYDIGICVNADPQKKFGENVGVVLKDKDHRHWIIGYYNNSQLIEGTDWLILEYLDGEPYRTHCAQESRKAKIMIKCDRNVKPGEETVKIIREETDRTQDCYYLFEISTPYICIKEPYYHVFSGSQRLLYVSFIIPGIMHIKSV
;
A
#
# COMPACT_ATOMS: atom_id res chain seq x y z
N MET A 1 -15.85 -1.65 -1.28
CA MET A 1 -14.89 -1.29 -0.22
C MET A 1 -13.87 -2.43 -0.08
N HIS A 2 -12.58 -2.17 -0.31
CA HIS A 2 -11.57 -3.24 -0.44
C HIS A 2 -11.03 -3.70 0.92
N LYS A 3 -11.10 -5.01 1.22
CA LYS A 3 -10.81 -5.56 2.57
C LYS A 3 -9.36 -5.31 3.04
N ARG A 4 -8.38 -5.31 2.12
CA ARG A 4 -6.96 -5.13 2.48
C ARG A 4 -6.62 -3.68 2.84
N LEU A 5 -7.34 -2.71 2.28
CA LEU A 5 -7.11 -1.28 2.54
C LEU A 5 -7.75 -0.81 3.86
N GLN A 6 -8.75 -1.55 4.36
CA GLN A 6 -9.52 -1.22 5.58
C GLN A 6 -8.68 -0.66 6.74
N PRO A 7 -7.54 -1.26 7.12
CA PRO A 7 -6.79 -0.82 8.29
C PRO A 7 -6.07 0.53 8.12
N LEU A 8 -6.00 1.04 6.89
CA LEU A 8 -5.41 2.34 6.57
C LEU A 8 -6.46 3.42 6.36
N LEU A 9 -7.73 3.07 6.15
CA LEU A 9 -8.79 4.04 5.90
C LEU A 9 -8.91 5.01 7.07
N GLY A 10 -9.11 6.29 6.76
CA GLY A 10 -9.23 7.34 7.77
C GLY A 10 -7.89 7.85 8.32
N LYS A 11 -6.76 7.25 7.95
CA LYS A 11 -5.43 7.73 8.37
C LYS A 11 -4.97 8.88 7.48
N VAL A 12 -4.31 9.85 8.12
CA VAL A 12 -3.60 10.94 7.46
C VAL A 12 -2.12 10.79 7.77
N PHE A 13 -1.30 10.81 6.72
CA PHE A 13 0.15 10.73 6.81
C PHE A 13 0.77 12.06 6.38
N GLN A 14 1.91 12.39 7.00
CA GLN A 14 2.69 13.56 6.64
C GLN A 14 4.12 13.14 6.28
N THR A 15 4.66 13.71 5.22
CA THR A 15 6.06 13.47 4.83
C THR A 15 6.67 14.72 4.21
N LYS A 16 8.00 14.79 4.18
CA LYS A 16 8.76 15.89 3.58
C LYS A 16 9.71 15.34 2.52
N ASP A 17 9.97 16.13 1.50
CA ASP A 17 11.01 15.77 0.53
C ASP A 17 12.40 15.93 1.17
N ASN A 18 13.18 14.85 1.12
CA ASN A 18 14.51 14.77 1.70
C ASN A 18 15.54 15.65 0.99
N LYS A 19 15.30 16.05 -0.26
CA LYS A 19 16.33 16.75 -1.04
C LYS A 19 16.66 18.13 -0.47
N GLU A 20 15.68 18.86 0.07
CA GLU A 20 15.93 20.15 0.75
C GLU A 20 14.88 20.51 1.82
N ASN A 21 13.96 19.61 2.21
CA ASN A 21 12.81 19.90 3.09
C ASN A 21 11.92 21.09 2.64
N VAL A 22 12.03 21.50 1.37
CA VAL A 22 11.29 22.64 0.80
C VAL A 22 9.80 22.31 0.64
N TYR A 23 9.49 21.03 0.46
CA TYR A 23 8.14 20.54 0.22
C TYR A 23 7.70 19.55 1.29
N SER A 24 6.43 19.68 1.67
CA SER A 24 5.74 18.75 2.57
C SER A 24 4.43 18.28 1.96
N TYR A 25 4.06 17.06 2.30
CA TYR A 25 2.91 16.37 1.73
C TYR A 25 2.00 15.89 2.86
N ASP A 26 0.71 16.20 2.76
CA ASP A 26 -0.34 15.57 3.57
C ASP A 26 -1.10 14.57 2.69
N ILE A 27 -1.27 13.34 3.16
CA ILE A 27 -1.83 12.23 2.40
C ILE A 27 -2.92 11.55 3.24
N GLY A 28 -4.18 11.70 2.84
CA GLY A 28 -5.33 11.06 3.47
C GLY A 28 -5.73 9.78 2.74
N ILE A 29 -5.85 8.66 3.46
CA ILE A 29 -6.36 7.40 2.88
C ILE A 29 -7.88 7.37 3.02
N CYS A 30 -8.59 7.68 1.93
CA CYS A 30 -10.05 7.83 1.85
C CYS A 30 -10.63 8.77 2.92
N VAL A 31 -9.88 9.82 3.26
CA VAL A 31 -10.24 10.88 4.20
C VAL A 31 -9.61 12.18 3.71
N ASN A 32 -10.15 13.33 4.14
CA ASN A 32 -9.54 14.61 3.79
C ASN A 32 -8.12 14.71 4.36
N ALA A 33 -7.15 14.99 3.49
CA ALA A 33 -5.75 15.14 3.83
C ALA A 33 -5.52 16.29 4.83
N ASP A 34 -6.37 17.31 4.79
CA ASP A 34 -6.47 18.32 5.83
C ASP A 34 -7.76 18.12 6.64
N PRO A 35 -7.68 17.69 7.92
CA PRO A 35 -8.85 17.56 8.78
C PRO A 35 -9.65 18.88 8.94
N GLN A 36 -9.00 20.03 8.77
CA GLN A 36 -9.66 21.34 8.84
C GLN A 36 -10.27 21.78 7.50
N LYS A 37 -10.05 21.02 6.42
CA LYS A 37 -10.58 21.24 5.07
C LYS A 37 -10.28 22.61 4.47
N LYS A 38 -9.15 23.23 4.83
CA LYS A 38 -8.71 24.55 4.32
C LYS A 38 -8.49 24.55 2.81
N PHE A 39 -8.14 23.40 2.26
CA PHE A 39 -7.87 23.21 0.83
C PHE A 39 -9.08 22.68 0.05
N GLY A 40 -10.24 22.57 0.70
CA GLY A 40 -11.48 22.10 0.10
C GLY A 40 -11.91 20.70 0.55
N GLU A 41 -13.01 20.24 -0.04
CA GLU A 41 -13.60 18.92 0.23
C GLU A 41 -12.95 17.83 -0.63
N ASN A 42 -12.97 16.61 -0.12
CA ASN A 42 -12.51 15.40 -0.83
C ASN A 42 -11.02 15.36 -1.22
N VAL A 43 -10.20 16.25 -0.67
CA VAL A 43 -8.78 16.34 -1.00
C VAL A 43 -8.02 15.14 -0.43
N GLY A 44 -7.40 14.35 -1.30
CA GLY A 44 -6.68 13.13 -0.90
C GLY A 44 -5.19 13.35 -0.69
N VAL A 45 -4.57 14.24 -1.46
CA VAL A 45 -3.15 14.62 -1.29
C VAL A 45 -2.96 16.12 -1.52
N VAL A 46 -2.24 16.78 -0.61
CA VAL A 46 -1.83 18.18 -0.72
C VAL A 46 -0.31 18.28 -0.67
N LEU A 47 0.26 19.02 -1.63
CA LEU A 47 1.63 19.49 -1.59
C LEU A 47 1.65 20.90 -0.99
N LYS A 48 2.59 21.18 -0.10
CA LYS A 48 2.84 22.50 0.50
C LYS A 48 4.31 22.85 0.39
N ASP A 49 4.62 24.08 0.01
CA ASP A 49 5.99 24.59 0.05
C ASP A 49 6.31 25.35 1.35
N LYS A 50 7.56 25.81 1.45
CA LYS A 50 8.07 26.60 2.58
C LYS A 50 7.38 27.97 2.75
N ASP A 51 6.78 28.52 1.70
CA ASP A 51 6.14 29.85 1.68
C ASP A 51 4.61 29.73 1.89
N HIS A 52 4.15 28.57 2.36
CA HIS A 52 2.74 28.22 2.57
C HIS A 52 1.87 28.23 1.31
N ARG A 53 2.47 28.19 0.12
CA ARG A 53 1.73 27.88 -1.11
C ARG A 53 1.42 26.39 -1.12
N HIS A 54 0.29 26.05 -1.74
CA HIS A 54 -0.18 24.68 -1.79
C HIS A 54 -0.67 24.32 -3.19
N TRP A 55 -0.68 23.02 -3.46
CA TRP A 55 -1.26 22.44 -4.67
C TRP A 55 -2.00 21.16 -4.31
N ILE A 56 -3.19 21.00 -4.88
CA ILE A 56 -3.97 19.76 -4.74
C ILE A 56 -3.44 18.76 -5.76
N ILE A 57 -2.96 17.61 -5.28
CA ILE A 57 -2.36 16.59 -6.14
C ILE A 57 -3.40 15.58 -6.63
N GLY A 58 -4.46 15.35 -5.86
CA GLY A 58 -5.56 14.48 -6.26
C GLY A 58 -6.65 14.38 -5.20
N TYR A 59 -7.83 13.96 -5.62
CA TYR A 59 -9.00 13.82 -4.77
C TYR A 59 -9.33 12.36 -4.47
N TYR A 60 -9.70 12.02 -3.23
CA TYR A 60 -9.99 10.63 -2.87
C TYR A 60 -11.36 10.15 -3.38
N ASN A 61 -12.26 11.05 -3.74
CA ASN A 61 -13.56 10.73 -4.35
C ASN A 61 -13.44 10.37 -5.84
N ASN A 62 -12.32 10.75 -6.49
CA ASN A 62 -11.95 10.24 -7.80
C ASN A 62 -10.69 9.37 -7.67
N SER A 63 -10.93 8.10 -7.32
CA SER A 63 -9.87 7.16 -7.02
C SER A 63 -9.96 5.87 -7.82
N GLN A 64 -8.80 5.27 -8.08
CA GLN A 64 -8.66 3.95 -8.68
C GLN A 64 -7.78 3.08 -7.77
N LEU A 65 -8.04 1.77 -7.78
CA LEU A 65 -7.28 0.81 -7.00
C LEU A 65 -6.78 -0.29 -7.92
N ILE A 66 -5.46 -0.45 -7.97
CA ILE A 66 -4.77 -1.51 -8.71
C ILE A 66 -4.16 -2.45 -7.68
N GLU A 67 -4.37 -3.74 -7.81
CA GLU A 67 -4.00 -4.72 -6.79
C GLU A 67 -3.03 -5.76 -7.34
N GLY A 68 -1.98 -6.03 -6.57
CA GLY A 68 -1.11 -7.18 -6.73
C GLY A 68 -1.23 -8.15 -5.56
N THR A 69 -0.37 -9.16 -5.57
CA THR A 69 -0.33 -10.21 -4.54
C THR A 69 -0.03 -9.61 -3.15
N ASP A 70 1.03 -8.83 -3.02
CA ASP A 70 1.57 -8.30 -1.75
C ASP A 70 1.69 -6.77 -1.74
N TRP A 71 1.11 -6.10 -2.73
CA TRP A 71 1.06 -4.65 -2.87
C TRP A 71 -0.27 -4.20 -3.46
N LEU A 72 -0.57 -2.92 -3.32
CA LEU A 72 -1.66 -2.23 -3.98
C LEU A 72 -1.24 -0.80 -4.33
N ILE A 73 -1.79 -0.24 -5.41
CA ILE A 73 -1.60 1.14 -5.81
C ILE A 73 -2.97 1.82 -5.75
N LEU A 74 -3.10 2.78 -4.86
CA LEU A 74 -4.25 3.68 -4.78
C LEU A 74 -3.92 4.95 -5.56
N GLU A 75 -4.66 5.20 -6.64
CA GLU A 75 -4.51 6.42 -7.44
C GLU A 75 -5.58 7.43 -7.05
N TYR A 76 -5.19 8.69 -6.86
CA TYR A 76 -6.10 9.83 -6.75
C TYR A 76 -5.88 10.75 -7.95
N LEU A 77 -6.97 11.06 -8.62
CA LEU A 77 -6.97 11.76 -9.90
C LEU A 77 -7.48 13.20 -9.75
N ASP A 78 -7.46 13.92 -10.87
CA ASP A 78 -8.03 15.25 -11.06
C ASP A 78 -7.54 16.32 -10.08
N GLY A 79 -6.28 16.27 -9.68
CA GLY A 79 -5.66 17.37 -8.96
C GLY A 79 -5.57 18.65 -9.80
N GLU A 80 -5.05 19.72 -9.18
CA GLU A 80 -4.80 20.97 -9.89
C GLU A 80 -3.86 20.74 -11.08
N PRO A 81 -4.11 21.38 -12.24
CA PRO A 81 -3.29 21.20 -13.43
C PRO A 81 -1.87 21.76 -13.25
N TYR A 82 -0.91 21.11 -13.88
CA TYR A 82 0.45 21.67 -14.00
C TYR A 82 0.39 22.99 -14.77
N ARG A 83 1.20 23.99 -14.35
CA ARG A 83 1.22 25.30 -15.02
C ARG A 83 2.13 25.30 -16.26
N THR A 84 3.31 24.70 -16.12
CA THR A 84 4.43 24.84 -17.08
C THR A 84 4.99 23.52 -17.60
N HIS A 85 4.56 22.38 -17.06
CA HIS A 85 5.08 21.04 -17.39
C HIS A 85 3.93 20.08 -17.72
N CYS A 86 4.26 18.85 -18.13
CA CYS A 86 3.30 17.74 -18.26
C CYS A 86 2.09 18.04 -19.16
N ALA A 87 2.28 18.82 -20.23
CA ALA A 87 1.21 19.27 -21.12
C ALA A 87 0.00 19.90 -20.39
N GLN A 88 0.22 20.48 -19.20
CA GLN A 88 -0.81 21.07 -18.34
C GLN A 88 -1.90 20.07 -17.90
N GLU A 89 -1.59 18.77 -17.88
CA GLU A 89 -2.51 17.77 -17.38
C GLU A 89 -2.80 17.96 -15.88
N SER A 90 -3.93 17.45 -15.41
CA SER A 90 -4.24 17.39 -13.99
C SER A 90 -3.23 16.54 -13.24
N ARG A 91 -2.74 17.04 -12.10
CA ARG A 91 -1.91 16.25 -11.20
C ARG A 91 -2.65 14.99 -10.75
N LYS A 92 -1.89 13.94 -10.49
CA LYS A 92 -2.38 12.69 -9.91
C LYS A 92 -1.37 12.13 -8.91
N ALA A 93 -1.89 11.55 -7.84
CA ALA A 93 -1.12 10.85 -6.84
C ALA A 93 -1.25 9.35 -7.04
N LYS A 94 -0.13 8.62 -6.95
CA LYS A 94 -0.08 7.16 -6.86
C LYS A 94 0.50 6.80 -5.50
N ILE A 95 -0.29 6.10 -4.69
CA ILE A 95 0.09 5.68 -3.34
C ILE A 95 0.29 4.18 -3.39
N MET A 96 1.55 3.76 -3.49
CA MET A 96 1.94 2.36 -3.43
C MET A 96 1.97 1.90 -1.98
N ILE A 97 1.09 0.98 -1.63
CA ILE A 97 1.05 0.36 -0.32
C ILE A 97 1.61 -1.05 -0.49
N LYS A 98 2.70 -1.37 0.22
CA LYS A 98 3.39 -2.65 0.11
C LYS A 98 3.44 -3.39 1.45
N CYS A 99 3.45 -4.72 1.38
CA CYS A 99 3.65 -5.56 2.54
C CYS A 99 5.03 -5.32 3.15
N ASP A 100 5.06 -5.04 4.44
CA ASP A 100 6.28 -5.07 5.26
C ASP A 100 5.95 -5.62 6.64
N ARG A 101 6.39 -6.85 6.91
CA ARG A 101 6.17 -7.53 8.20
C ARG A 101 7.03 -6.96 9.34
N ASN A 102 8.01 -6.11 9.02
CA ASN A 102 8.87 -5.47 10.03
C ASN A 102 8.25 -4.19 10.58
N VAL A 103 7.29 -3.60 9.87
CA VAL A 103 6.55 -2.43 10.35
C VAL A 103 5.51 -2.89 11.35
N LYS A 104 5.47 -2.26 12.53
CA LYS A 104 4.45 -2.54 13.54
C LYS A 104 3.13 -1.86 13.16
N PRO A 105 1.98 -2.51 13.44
CA PRO A 105 0.66 -1.89 13.30
C PRO A 105 0.60 -0.52 13.98
N GLY A 106 0.32 0.53 13.20
CA GLY A 106 0.22 1.91 13.69
C GLY A 106 1.52 2.73 13.58
N GLU A 107 2.64 2.09 13.24
CA GLU A 107 3.94 2.75 13.00
C GLU A 107 4.22 2.92 11.49
N GLU A 108 3.18 2.84 10.66
CA GLU A 108 3.34 3.01 9.21
C GLU A 108 3.80 4.44 8.90
N THR A 109 4.81 4.58 8.04
CA THR A 109 5.29 5.87 7.55
C THR A 109 5.13 5.95 6.04
N VAL A 110 4.98 7.17 5.52
CA VAL A 110 4.91 7.43 4.09
C VAL A 110 6.20 8.10 3.62
N LYS A 111 6.70 7.65 2.48
CA LYS A 111 7.87 8.24 1.81
C LYS A 111 7.49 8.67 0.42
N ILE A 112 8.05 9.79 -0.03
CA ILE A 112 8.04 10.15 -1.44
C ILE A 112 9.12 9.35 -2.17
N ILE A 113 8.72 8.64 -3.22
CA ILE A 113 9.62 7.82 -4.02
C ILE A 113 10.05 8.56 -5.27
N ARG A 114 9.11 9.24 -5.92
CA ARG A 114 9.37 9.94 -7.18
C ARG A 114 8.34 11.02 -7.47
N GLU A 115 8.82 12.10 -8.04
CA GLU A 115 8.03 13.08 -8.79
C GLU A 115 8.36 12.86 -10.26
N GLU A 116 7.44 12.29 -11.03
CA GLU A 116 7.63 12.07 -12.46
C GLU A 116 7.02 13.27 -13.20
N THR A 117 7.77 14.37 -13.27
CA THR A 117 7.32 15.65 -13.85
C THR A 117 8.01 15.99 -15.18
N ASP A 118 9.02 15.20 -15.57
CA ASP A 118 9.88 15.47 -16.72
C ASP A 118 9.36 14.80 -18.02
N ARG A 119 8.17 14.19 -17.96
CA ARG A 119 7.51 13.57 -19.11
C ARG A 119 6.63 14.57 -19.84
N THR A 120 6.41 14.29 -21.11
CA THR A 120 5.46 15.05 -21.95
C THR A 120 4.01 14.84 -21.52
N GLN A 121 3.69 13.67 -20.97
CA GLN A 121 2.36 13.25 -20.52
C GLN A 121 2.49 12.13 -19.46
N ASP A 122 1.41 11.86 -18.74
CA ASP A 122 1.32 10.84 -17.68
C ASP A 122 2.29 11.09 -16.51
N CYS A 123 2.37 12.34 -16.08
CA CYS A 123 3.08 12.77 -14.89
C CYS A 123 2.33 12.39 -13.61
N TYR A 124 3.07 12.04 -12.56
CA TYR A 124 2.48 11.64 -11.28
C TYR A 124 3.43 11.83 -10.10
N TYR A 125 2.84 11.90 -8.91
CA TYR A 125 3.54 11.83 -7.64
C TYR A 125 3.43 10.42 -7.08
N LEU A 126 4.55 9.75 -6.81
CA LEU A 126 4.59 8.40 -6.27
C LEU A 126 4.99 8.41 -4.79
N PHE A 127 4.08 7.91 -3.97
CA PHE A 127 4.27 7.71 -2.53
C PHE A 127 4.34 6.22 -2.22
N GLU A 128 5.06 5.87 -1.16
CA GLU A 128 5.15 4.50 -0.65
C GLU A 128 4.75 4.46 0.83
N ILE A 129 3.85 3.53 1.17
CA ILE A 129 3.50 3.16 2.54
C ILE A 129 3.86 1.68 2.72
N SER A 130 4.73 1.40 3.69
CA SER A 130 5.00 0.03 4.14
C SER A 130 4.07 -0.33 5.29
N THR A 131 3.39 -1.47 5.21
CA THR A 131 2.44 -1.91 6.24
C THR A 131 2.35 -3.43 6.38
N PRO A 132 2.14 -3.97 7.60
CA PRO A 132 1.92 -5.41 7.77
C PRO A 132 0.51 -5.85 7.32
N TYR A 133 -0.45 -4.93 7.16
CA TYR A 133 -1.87 -5.29 6.98
C TYR A 133 -2.19 -5.95 5.64
N ILE A 134 -1.40 -5.68 4.61
CA ILE A 134 -1.66 -6.19 3.26
C ILE A 134 -0.83 -7.41 2.92
N CYS A 135 0.00 -7.86 3.86
CA CYS A 135 0.77 -9.08 3.74
C CYS A 135 -0.17 -10.29 3.64
N ILE A 136 0.06 -11.15 2.65
CA ILE A 136 -0.62 -12.44 2.59
C ILE A 136 -0.17 -13.25 3.82
N LYS A 137 -1.16 -13.76 4.55
CA LYS A 137 -0.91 -14.79 5.56
C LYS A 137 -0.53 -16.05 4.78
N GLU A 138 0.69 -16.54 5.00
CA GLU A 138 1.08 -17.82 4.41
C GLU A 138 0.00 -18.86 4.75
N PRO A 139 -0.48 -19.63 3.78
CA PRO A 139 -1.41 -20.70 4.07
C PRO A 139 -0.76 -21.57 5.15
N TYR A 140 -1.49 -21.79 6.23
CA TYR A 140 -1.08 -22.65 7.33
C TYR A 140 -1.06 -24.08 6.77
N TYR A 141 0.04 -24.45 6.10
CA TYR A 141 0.31 -25.86 5.87
C TYR A 141 0.54 -26.42 7.27
N HIS A 142 -0.42 -27.20 7.76
CA HIS A 142 -0.13 -28.16 8.80
C HIS A 142 0.98 -29.06 8.24
N VAL A 143 2.24 -28.66 8.45
CA VAL A 143 3.35 -29.58 8.40
C VAL A 143 3.08 -30.49 9.58
N PHE A 144 2.35 -31.58 9.30
CA PHE A 144 2.33 -32.75 10.14
C PHE A 144 3.79 -33.21 10.22
N SER A 145 4.53 -32.65 11.19
CA SER A 145 5.66 -33.31 11.82
C SER A 145 5.12 -34.45 12.69
N GLY A 146 4.28 -35.29 12.09
CA GLY A 146 3.96 -36.60 12.58
C GLY A 146 4.97 -37.50 11.91
N SER A 147 5.92 -38.01 12.69
CA SER A 147 6.78 -39.12 12.30
C SER A 147 5.97 -40.10 11.46
N GLN A 148 6.24 -40.18 10.15
CA GLN A 148 5.66 -41.19 9.30
C GLN A 148 6.30 -42.53 9.71
N ARG A 149 5.78 -43.15 10.77
CA ARG A 149 5.89 -44.59 10.92
C ARG A 149 5.04 -45.18 9.80
N LEU A 150 5.68 -45.45 8.66
CA LEU A 150 5.11 -46.24 7.58
C LEU A 150 4.70 -47.60 8.14
N LEU A 151 3.40 -47.76 8.43
CA LEU A 151 2.80 -49.05 8.71
C LEU A 151 2.67 -49.79 7.37
N TYR A 152 3.69 -50.56 7.03
CA TYR A 152 3.60 -51.56 5.97
C TYR A 152 2.80 -52.75 6.51
N VAL A 153 1.57 -52.91 6.03
CA VAL A 153 0.83 -54.17 6.17
C VAL A 153 1.19 -55.04 4.98
N SER A 154 2.17 -55.93 5.15
CA SER A 154 2.45 -56.96 4.15
C SER A 154 1.43 -58.10 4.29
N PHE A 155 0.60 -58.28 3.26
CA PHE A 155 -0.20 -59.49 3.12
C PHE A 155 0.70 -60.62 2.61
N ILE A 156 1.26 -61.40 3.53
CA ILE A 156 1.77 -62.73 3.22
C ILE A 156 0.68 -63.71 3.69
N ILE A 157 0.07 -64.40 2.72
CA ILE A 157 -0.54 -65.75 2.73
C ILE A 157 -1.24 -66.19 4.04
N PRO A 158 -2.50 -66.67 4.01
CA PRO A 158 -3.36 -66.78 5.19
C PRO A 158 -2.71 -67.64 6.29
N GLY A 159 -2.44 -67.03 7.45
CA GLY A 159 -2.06 -67.83 8.62
C GLY A 159 -1.63 -67.08 9.88
N ILE A 160 -0.70 -66.11 9.82
CA ILE A 160 -0.12 -65.56 11.06
C ILE A 160 0.24 -64.08 10.89
N MET A 161 -0.47 -63.20 11.63
CA MET A 161 -0.19 -61.76 11.69
C MET A 161 0.84 -61.48 12.80
N HIS A 162 2.07 -61.13 12.42
CA HIS A 162 3.07 -60.61 13.36
C HIS A 162 3.21 -59.09 13.19
N ILE A 163 2.81 -58.35 14.22
CA ILE A 163 3.01 -56.90 14.30
C ILE A 163 4.41 -56.66 14.88
N LYS A 164 5.31 -56.04 14.09
CA LYS A 164 6.57 -55.50 14.61
C LYS A 164 6.57 -53.98 14.49
N SER A 165 6.85 -53.32 15.62
CA SER A 165 7.23 -51.91 15.67
C SER A 165 8.70 -51.78 15.31
N VAL A 166 9.04 -50.84 14.42
CA VAL A 166 10.40 -50.27 14.35
C VAL A 166 10.42 -49.01 15.22
#